data_AF-A0A7I0JBZ0-F1
#
_entry.id   AF-A0A7I0JBZ0-F1
#
_cell.length_a   1.000
_cell.length_b   1.000
_cell.length_c   1.000
_cell.angle_alpha   90.00
_cell.angle_beta   90.00
_cell.angle_gamma   90.00
#
_symmetry.space_group_name_H-M   'P 1'
#
loop_
_entity.id
_entity.type
_entity.pdbx_description
1 polymer ?
#
loop_
_entity_poly.entity_id
_entity_poly.type
_entity_poly.pdbx_seq_one_letter_code
_entity_poly.pdbx_strand_id
1 'polypeptide(L)'
;RRGFCGKPFNIYKFRSMTVQENGREIRQAQRNDGRVTRLGRILRRSNIDELPQLFNVLRGEMSLVGPRPHAVAHDDTYSKIIESYAYRHRVKPGLTGWAQINGFRGETKELWRME
;
A
#
# COMPACT_ATOMS: atom_id res chain seq x y z
N ARG A 1 1.42 8.75 -1.35
CA ARG A 1 1.28 7.89 -0.12
C ARG A 1 1.79 8.69 1.06
N ARG A 2 1.42 8.39 2.31
CA ARG A 2 2.08 9.00 3.48
C ARG A 2 3.29 8.17 3.91
N GLY A 3 4.42 8.83 4.09
CA GLY A 3 5.69 8.22 4.49
C GLY A 3 6.05 8.54 5.93
N PHE A 4 7.35 8.56 6.21
CA PHE A 4 7.89 8.90 7.52
C PHE A 4 7.44 10.31 7.96
N CYS A 5 7.02 10.43 9.22
CA CYS A 5 6.42 11.64 9.80
C CYS A 5 5.20 12.15 9.01
N GLY A 6 4.48 11.28 8.30
CA GLY A 6 3.30 11.64 7.52
C GLY A 6 3.60 12.40 6.22
N LYS A 7 4.87 12.59 5.86
CA LYS A 7 5.27 13.32 4.65
C LYS A 7 4.76 12.62 3.39
N PRO A 8 4.09 13.31 2.46
CA PRO A 8 3.63 12.70 1.22
C PRO A 8 4.82 12.35 0.33
N PHE A 9 4.78 11.18 -0.29
CA PHE A 9 5.77 10.76 -1.30
C PHE A 9 5.12 9.96 -2.43
N ASN A 10 5.82 9.90 -3.56
CA ASN A 10 5.39 9.16 -4.75
C ASN A 10 5.86 7.72 -4.66
N ILE A 11 4.96 6.76 -4.91
CA ILE A 11 5.30 5.34 -4.90
C ILE A 11 5.36 4.82 -6.34
N TYR A 12 6.45 4.17 -6.70
CA TYR A 12 6.61 3.57 -8.02
C TYR A 12 6.03 2.16 -8.06
N LYS A 13 5.32 1.82 -9.13
CA LYS A 13 4.81 0.47 -9.39
C LYS A 13 4.57 0.28 -10.88
N PHE A 14 4.64 -0.96 -11.35
CA PHE A 14 4.15 -1.26 -12.70
C PHE A 14 2.63 -1.19 -12.75
N ARG A 15 2.11 -0.74 -13.89
CA ARG A 15 0.68 -0.70 -14.14
C ARG A 15 0.16 -2.13 -14.30
N SER A 16 -0.60 -2.61 -13.33
CA SER A 16 -1.23 -3.95 -13.34
C SER A 16 -2.76 -3.90 -13.52
N MET A 17 -3.36 -2.71 -13.63
CA MET A 17 -4.81 -2.51 -13.79
C MET A 17 -5.11 -1.55 -14.94
N THR A 18 -6.28 -1.69 -15.56
CA THR A 18 -6.76 -0.86 -16.68
C THR A 18 -7.14 0.55 -16.25
N VAL A 19 -7.59 0.70 -15.00
CA VAL A 19 -8.00 1.98 -14.44
C VAL A 19 -6.82 2.74 -13.81
N GLN A 20 -6.91 4.05 -13.82
CA GLN A 20 -6.08 4.93 -12.99
C GLN A 20 -6.97 5.65 -11.99
N GLU A 21 -7.12 5.08 -10.79
CA GLU A 21 -7.89 5.72 -9.72
C GLU A 21 -7.06 6.83 -9.06
N ASN A 22 -7.40 8.08 -9.38
CA ASN A 22 -6.86 9.30 -8.75
C ASN A 22 -7.95 10.11 -8.02
N GLY A 23 -9.14 9.53 -7.81
CA GLY A 23 -10.29 10.21 -7.21
C GLY A 23 -10.21 10.33 -5.68
N ARG A 24 -11.18 11.06 -5.09
CA ARG A 24 -11.35 11.18 -3.62
C ARG A 24 -11.68 9.83 -2.97
N GLU A 25 -12.43 9.00 -3.67
CA GLU A 25 -12.67 7.61 -3.29
C GLU A 25 -11.75 6.69 -4.11
N ILE A 26 -10.89 5.97 -3.41
CA ILE A 26 -10.02 4.94 -3.99
C ILE A 26 -10.59 3.60 -3.51
N ARG A 27 -11.07 2.77 -4.43
CA ARG A 27 -11.60 1.46 -4.08
C ARG A 27 -10.45 0.48 -3.92
N GLN A 28 -10.35 -0.16 -2.75
CA GLN A 28 -9.36 -1.22 -2.55
C GLN A 28 -9.54 -2.31 -3.61
N ALA A 29 -8.42 -2.83 -4.11
CA ALA A 29 -8.45 -3.92 -5.09
C ALA A 29 -8.98 -5.19 -4.41
N GLN A 30 -10.05 -5.76 -4.98
CA GLN A 30 -10.69 -6.96 -4.44
C GLN A 30 -10.09 -8.23 -5.04
N ARG A 31 -10.40 -9.37 -4.43
CA ARG A 31 -10.09 -10.67 -5.03
C ARG A 31 -10.90 -10.82 -6.32
N ASN A 32 -10.24 -11.21 -7.41
CA ASN A 32 -10.84 -11.33 -8.75
C ASN A 32 -11.38 -10.01 -9.34
N ASP A 33 -10.73 -8.91 -9.02
CA ASP A 33 -11.08 -7.60 -9.57
C ASP A 33 -10.95 -7.57 -11.10
N GLY A 34 -12.06 -7.27 -11.79
CA GLY A 34 -12.14 -7.21 -13.25
C GLY A 34 -11.27 -6.12 -13.89
N ARG A 35 -10.77 -5.17 -13.08
CA ARG A 35 -9.87 -4.10 -13.53
C ARG A 35 -8.42 -4.59 -13.70
N VAL A 36 -8.08 -5.77 -13.20
CA VAL A 36 -6.72 -6.35 -13.31
C VAL A 36 -6.52 -6.96 -14.70
N THR A 37 -5.47 -6.50 -15.40
CA THR A 37 -5.15 -7.03 -16.74
C THR A 37 -4.61 -8.47 -16.66
N ARG A 38 -4.62 -9.20 -17.78
CA ARG A 38 -4.05 -10.57 -17.83
C ARG A 38 -2.58 -10.60 -17.42
N LEU A 39 -1.78 -9.65 -17.94
CA LEU A 39 -0.38 -9.47 -17.51
C LEU A 39 -0.29 -8.98 -16.07
N GLY A 40 -1.15 -8.04 -15.68
CA GLY A 40 -1.22 -7.53 -14.31
C GLY A 40 -1.47 -8.62 -13.26
N ARG A 41 -2.26 -9.65 -13.61
CA ARG A 41 -2.47 -10.82 -12.75
C ARG A 41 -1.17 -11.59 -12.49
N ILE A 42 -0.32 -11.74 -13.51
CA ILE A 42 0.99 -12.38 -13.37
C ILE A 42 1.89 -11.52 -12.49
N LEU A 43 2.00 -10.22 -12.79
CA LEU A 43 2.84 -9.29 -12.05
C LEU A 43 2.47 -9.24 -10.55
N ARG A 44 1.17 -9.20 -10.24
CA ARG A 44 0.67 -9.19 -8.85
C ARG A 44 0.89 -10.51 -8.13
N ARG A 45 0.81 -11.64 -8.84
CA ARG A 45 1.03 -12.98 -8.26
C ARG A 45 2.49 -13.17 -7.85
N SER A 46 3.42 -12.61 -8.61
CA SER A 46 4.87 -12.67 -8.33
C SER A 46 5.41 -11.45 -7.58
N ASN A 47 4.55 -10.49 -7.18
CA ASN A 47 4.93 -9.18 -6.62
C ASN A 47 5.88 -8.36 -7.51
N ILE A 48 5.99 -8.68 -8.79
CA ILE A 48 6.84 -7.98 -9.74
C ILE A 48 6.34 -6.54 -9.95
N ASP A 49 5.03 -6.28 -9.81
CA ASP A 49 4.49 -4.93 -9.94
C ASP A 49 5.02 -3.94 -8.88
N GLU A 50 5.56 -4.45 -7.77
CA GLU A 50 6.15 -3.65 -6.69
C GLU A 50 7.67 -3.50 -6.78
N LEU A 51 8.36 -4.17 -7.72
CA LEU A 51 9.82 -4.03 -7.89
C LEU A 51 10.29 -2.58 -8.07
N PRO A 52 9.57 -1.69 -8.79
CA PRO A 52 9.96 -0.29 -8.89
C PRO A 52 10.03 0.45 -7.55
N GLN A 53 9.39 -0.06 -6.48
CA GLN A 53 9.51 0.54 -5.14
C GLN A 53 10.92 0.43 -4.57
N LEU A 54 11.79 -0.44 -5.10
CA LEU A 54 13.21 -0.46 -4.73
C LEU A 54 13.89 0.88 -5.01
N PHE A 55 13.46 1.62 -6.04
CA PHE A 55 13.93 2.99 -6.26
C PHE A 55 13.52 3.94 -5.13
N ASN A 56 12.33 3.78 -4.55
CA ASN A 56 11.91 4.57 -3.38
C ASN A 56 12.77 4.25 -2.15
N VAL A 57 13.21 2.99 -1.99
CA VAL A 57 14.13 2.58 -0.92
C VAL A 57 15.50 3.23 -1.13
N LEU A 58 16.05 3.17 -2.34
CA LEU A 58 17.34 3.79 -2.67
C LEU A 58 17.31 5.31 -2.52
N ARG A 59 16.18 5.96 -2.81
CA ARG A 59 15.97 7.41 -2.59
C ARG A 59 15.72 7.78 -1.12
N GLY A 60 15.66 6.79 -0.22
CA GLY A 60 15.47 6.99 1.21
C GLY A 60 14.02 7.32 1.64
N GLU A 61 13.05 7.25 0.72
CA GLU A 61 11.62 7.49 0.99
C GLU A 61 10.95 6.29 1.67
N MET A 62 11.44 5.08 1.36
CA MET A 62 10.99 3.80 1.93
C MET A 62 12.15 3.03 2.58
N SER A 63 11.79 1.98 3.33
CA SER A 63 12.68 0.95 3.86
C SER A 63 12.35 -0.39 3.20
N LEU A 64 13.26 -1.37 3.27
CA LEU A 64 12.95 -2.75 2.89
C LEU A 64 11.88 -3.35 3.81
N VAL A 65 12.02 -3.14 5.12
CA VAL A 65 11.10 -3.64 6.15
C VAL A 65 10.47 -2.46 6.89
N GLY A 66 9.14 -2.47 6.98
CA GLY A 66 8.35 -1.44 7.66
C GLY A 66 6.85 -1.55 7.38
N PRO A 67 6.01 -0.67 7.94
CA PRO A 67 4.58 -0.64 7.69
C PRO A 67 4.26 -0.36 6.21
N ARG A 68 3.26 -1.06 5.66
CA ARG A 68 2.89 -0.89 4.25
C ARG A 68 2.27 0.51 4.01
N PRO A 69 2.71 1.27 3.00
CA PRO A 69 2.14 2.59 2.72
C PRO A 69 0.75 2.48 2.06
N HIS A 70 -0.27 3.05 2.68
CA HIS A 70 -1.64 3.09 2.14
C HIS A 70 -1.95 4.37 1.38
N ALA A 71 -3.01 4.33 0.57
CA ALA A 71 -3.49 5.51 -0.12
C ALA A 71 -3.90 6.57 0.89
N VAL A 72 -3.67 7.85 0.56
CA VAL A 72 -3.93 8.97 1.49
C VAL A 72 -5.39 8.97 1.96
N ALA A 73 -6.33 8.69 1.05
CA ALA A 73 -7.74 8.53 1.38
C ALA A 73 -8.01 7.44 2.43
N HIS A 74 -7.27 6.32 2.38
CA HIS A 74 -7.39 5.26 3.39
C HIS A 74 -6.76 5.69 4.72
N ASP A 75 -5.59 6.34 4.69
CA ASP A 75 -4.96 6.85 5.91
C ASP A 75 -5.89 7.85 6.64
N ASP A 76 -6.57 8.72 5.89
CA ASP A 76 -7.54 9.68 6.45
C ASP A 76 -8.77 9.01 7.06
N THR A 77 -9.26 7.92 6.46
CA THR A 77 -10.38 7.16 7.02
C THR A 77 -9.95 6.43 8.29
N TYR A 78 -8.85 5.68 8.26
CA TYR A 78 -8.47 4.84 9.39
C TYR A 78 -7.89 5.63 10.57
N SER A 79 -7.21 6.75 10.33
CA SER A 79 -6.71 7.61 11.42
C SER A 79 -7.83 8.23 12.27
N LYS A 80 -9.05 8.34 11.74
CA LYS A 80 -10.22 8.78 12.50
C LYS A 80 -10.84 7.68 13.36
N ILE A 81 -10.61 6.42 12.99
CA ILE A 81 -11.26 5.25 13.61
C ILE A 81 -10.32 4.58 14.62
N ILE A 82 -9.02 4.54 14.32
CA ILE A 82 -8.00 3.86 15.12
C ILE A 82 -7.03 4.91 15.67
N GLU A 83 -7.09 5.15 16.99
CA GLU A 83 -6.25 6.15 17.66
C GLU A 83 -4.75 5.84 17.49
N SER A 84 -4.39 4.56 17.52
CA SER A 84 -3.02 4.08 17.33
C SER A 84 -2.55 4.09 15.87
N TYR A 85 -3.41 4.45 14.90
CA TYR A 85 -3.03 4.44 13.48
C TYR A 85 -1.92 5.45 13.16
N ALA A 86 -1.74 6.49 13.97
CA ALA A 86 -0.64 7.45 13.74
C ALA A 86 0.75 6.82 13.97
N TYR A 87 0.86 5.76 14.79
CA TYR A 87 2.16 5.16 15.16
C TYR A 87 2.92 4.58 13.96
N ARG A 88 2.23 4.09 12.91
CA ARG A 88 2.88 3.57 11.69
C ARG A 88 3.66 4.62 10.91
N HIS A 89 3.37 5.91 11.10
CA HIS A 89 4.13 6.99 10.45
C HIS A 89 5.41 7.37 11.21
N ARG A 90 5.70 6.75 12.37
CA ARG A 90 6.94 6.98 13.15
C ARG A 90 8.16 6.27 12.57
N VAL A 91 8.00 5.44 11.55
CA VAL A 91 9.09 4.76 10.85
C VAL A 91 8.89 4.89 9.34
N LYS A 92 9.95 4.63 8.56
CA LYS A 92 9.82 4.62 7.11
C LYS A 92 8.86 3.49 6.69
N PRO A 93 7.97 3.74 5.71
CA PRO A 93 7.15 2.69 5.15
C PRO A 93 8.02 1.60 4.51
N GLY A 94 7.54 0.35 4.56
CA GLY A 94 8.26 -0.83 4.08
C GLY A 94 7.74 -1.36 2.76
N LEU A 95 8.65 -1.90 1.94
CA LEU A 95 8.29 -2.79 0.84
C LEU A 95 7.59 -4.05 1.38
N THR A 96 8.22 -4.70 2.37
CA THR A 96 7.63 -5.77 3.17
C THR A 96 7.53 -5.37 4.64
N GLY A 97 6.84 -6.16 5.44
CA GLY A 97 6.58 -5.86 6.85
C GLY A 97 5.74 -6.93 7.54
N TRP A 98 5.42 -6.69 8.80
CA TRP A 98 4.67 -7.63 9.65
C TRP A 98 3.34 -8.07 9.02
N ALA A 99 2.55 -7.13 8.51
CA ALA A 99 1.28 -7.41 7.84
C ALA A 99 1.47 -8.26 6.58
N GLN A 100 2.51 -7.97 5.77
CA GLN A 100 2.80 -8.71 4.55
C GLN A 100 3.26 -10.15 4.81
N ILE A 101 3.93 -10.42 5.94
CA ILE A 101 4.42 -11.76 6.31
C ILE A 101 3.28 -12.59 6.91
N ASN A 102 2.39 -11.97 7.69
CA ASN A 102 1.22 -12.63 8.30
C ASN A 102 0.01 -12.75 7.36
N GLY A 103 0.18 -12.55 6.05
CA GLY A 103 -0.88 -12.78 5.07
C GLY A 103 -1.97 -11.70 5.01
N PHE A 104 -1.81 -10.58 5.72
CA PHE A 104 -2.72 -9.43 5.66
C PHE A 104 -2.46 -8.58 4.40
N ARG A 105 -2.56 -9.21 3.23
CA ARG A 105 -2.40 -8.58 1.91
C ARG A 105 -3.76 -8.40 1.23
N GLY A 106 -3.98 -7.22 0.66
CA GLY A 106 -5.16 -6.96 -0.18
C GLY A 106 -6.29 -6.28 0.58
N GLU A 107 -7.51 -6.75 0.37
CA GLU A 107 -8.74 -6.16 0.91
C GLU A 107 -8.81 -6.31 2.44
N THR A 108 -9.05 -5.19 3.12
CA THR A 108 -9.33 -5.17 4.55
C THR A 108 -10.84 -5.22 4.76
N LYS A 109 -11.37 -6.40 5.12
CA LYS A 109 -12.80 -6.59 5.40
C LYS A 109 -13.20 -6.23 6.83
N GLU A 110 -12.27 -6.36 7.77
CA GLU A 110 -12.52 -6.25 9.20
C GLU A 110 -11.53 -5.25 9.81
N LEU A 111 -12.03 -4.39 10.71
CA LEU A 111 -11.25 -3.28 11.27
C LEU A 111 -10.04 -3.75 12.09
N TRP A 112 -10.18 -4.85 12.84
CA TRP A 112 -9.10 -5.43 13.68
C TRP A 112 -7.86 -5.83 12.87
N ARG A 113 -7.99 -6.04 11.55
CA ARG A 113 -6.84 -6.33 10.67
C ARG A 113 -5.96 -5.10 10.38
N MET A 114 -6.40 -3.92 10.80
CA MET A 114 -5.69 -2.65 10.62
C MET A 114 -5.04 -2.11 11.91
N GLU A 115 -5.40 -2.69 13.06
CA GLU A 115 -4.76 -2.46 14.36
C GLU A 115 -3.38 -3.13 14.41
#